data_AF-A0A640XMG3-F1
#
_entry.id   AF-A0A640XMG3-F1
#
_cell.length_a   1.000
_cell.length_b   1.000
_cell.length_c   1.000
_cell.angle_alpha   90.00
_cell.angle_beta   90.00
_cell.angle_gamma   90.00
#
_symmetry.space_group_name_H-M   'P 1'
#
loop_
_entity.id
_entity.type
_entity.pdbx_description
1 polymer ?
#
loop_
_entity_poly.entity_id
_entity_poly.type
_entity_poly.pdbx_seq_one_letter_code
_entity_poly.pdbx_strand_id
1 'polypeptide(L)'
;MKRLNYKHMFYLTILILCGFTIVVTPHGAIAKEKKSKDKKSTETAECVLKKITTIPEQELVVERGKGVNVTVMVRCKGDIPAVGVTVDAVTPKGKKTIELSPISAVTDKDGKAVFTVTGNRKTEEDLAEIKFTAEKLATKLTVKVRRTECKPGSIKMEPEKELVLEPGKSGQVTIKVKCENGSPSADAKVDALVQAGSDKVDNRCSGNQKGACLNQVYDWRP
;
A
#
# COMPACT_ATOMS: atom_id res chain seq x y z
N MET A 1 -38.88 -6.00 11.61
CA MET A 1 -39.04 -7.33 11.00
C MET A 1 -38.29 -7.38 9.67
N LYS A 2 -37.73 -8.55 9.37
CA LYS A 2 -36.58 -8.83 8.49
C LYS A 2 -36.88 -8.57 6.99
N ARG A 3 -35.96 -7.93 6.26
CA ARG A 3 -35.92 -8.00 4.78
C ARG A 3 -35.10 -9.23 4.39
N LEU A 4 -35.78 -10.24 3.84
CA LEU A 4 -35.17 -11.48 3.34
C LEU A 4 -34.94 -11.39 1.82
N ASN A 5 -33.67 -11.58 1.46
CA ASN A 5 -33.04 -12.09 0.24
C ASN A 5 -33.88 -12.35 -1.04
N TYR A 6 -33.47 -11.64 -2.11
CA TYR A 6 -33.83 -11.84 -3.51
C TYR A 6 -32.81 -12.77 -4.19
N LYS A 7 -33.12 -14.06 -4.28
CA LYS A 7 -32.45 -15.03 -5.17
C LYS A 7 -33.42 -16.17 -5.50
N HIS A 8 -34.29 -16.03 -6.51
CA HIS A 8 -34.94 -17.17 -7.17
C HIS A 8 -35.77 -16.86 -8.45
N MET A 9 -35.38 -15.87 -9.27
CA MET A 9 -36.14 -15.49 -10.49
C MET A 9 -35.32 -15.56 -11.79
N PHE A 10 -34.51 -16.61 -11.98
CA PHE A 10 -33.81 -16.87 -13.24
C PHE A 10 -33.97 -18.30 -13.76
N TYR A 11 -35.00 -19.00 -13.28
CA TYR A 11 -35.47 -20.23 -13.90
C TYR A 11 -36.89 -19.96 -14.39
N LEU A 12 -37.17 -20.39 -15.62
CA LEU A 12 -38.43 -20.27 -16.33
C LEU A 12 -38.57 -19.02 -17.22
N THR A 13 -37.93 -19.06 -18.39
CA THR A 13 -38.49 -18.65 -19.71
C THR A 13 -37.35 -18.66 -20.74
N ILE A 14 -37.33 -19.66 -21.61
CA ILE A 14 -36.99 -19.58 -23.05
C ILE A 14 -37.16 -21.01 -23.56
N LEU A 15 -38.33 -21.25 -24.14
CA LEU A 15 -38.68 -22.45 -24.86
C LEU A 15 -39.19 -21.97 -26.22
N ILE A 16 -38.65 -22.61 -27.27
CA ILE A 16 -39.19 -22.77 -28.64
C ILE A 16 -39.05 -21.59 -29.64
N LEU A 17 -38.23 -21.76 -30.68
CA LEU A 17 -38.66 -22.10 -32.07
C LEU A 17 -37.50 -22.05 -33.11
N CYS A 18 -37.70 -22.81 -34.19
CA CYS A 18 -36.86 -23.03 -35.38
C CYS A 18 -35.73 -24.08 -35.16
N GLY A 19 -35.82 -25.34 -35.60
CA GLY A 19 -36.55 -25.92 -36.73
C GLY A 19 -35.57 -26.15 -37.89
N PHE A 20 -34.82 -27.26 -37.86
CA PHE A 20 -34.26 -27.91 -39.04
C PHE A 20 -34.09 -29.41 -38.78
N THR A 21 -34.73 -30.20 -39.63
CA THR A 21 -34.69 -31.66 -39.70
C THR A 21 -33.40 -32.12 -40.37
N ILE A 22 -32.73 -33.14 -39.80
CA ILE A 22 -31.97 -34.12 -40.60
C ILE A 22 -32.28 -35.51 -40.05
N VAL A 23 -32.99 -36.29 -40.87
CA VAL A 23 -33.04 -37.74 -40.86
C VAL A 23 -31.76 -38.25 -41.52
N VAL A 24 -30.95 -39.11 -40.88
CA VAL A 24 -30.23 -40.25 -41.49
C VAL A 24 -29.75 -41.23 -40.38
N THR A 25 -30.42 -42.40 -40.35
CA THR A 25 -29.98 -43.81 -40.15
C THR A 25 -28.94 -44.24 -39.08
N PRO A 26 -29.22 -45.30 -38.28
CA PRO A 26 -28.26 -45.90 -37.35
C PRO A 26 -27.44 -47.02 -38.03
N HIS A 27 -26.13 -47.04 -37.81
CA HIS A 27 -25.31 -48.25 -37.95
C HIS A 27 -24.34 -48.32 -36.78
N GLY A 28 -24.48 -49.37 -35.97
CA GLY A 28 -23.51 -49.71 -34.94
C GLY A 28 -22.22 -50.26 -35.58
N ALA A 29 -21.09 -49.96 -34.94
CA ALA A 29 -19.89 -50.76 -34.99
C ALA A 29 -19.00 -50.45 -33.77
N ILE A 30 -18.39 -51.51 -33.25
CA ILE A 30 -17.69 -51.66 -31.97
C ILE A 30 -16.17 -51.46 -32.16
N ALA A 31 -15.52 -50.89 -31.13
CA ALA A 31 -14.07 -50.92 -30.80
C ALA A 31 -13.09 -50.22 -31.79
N LYS A 32 -12.01 -49.54 -31.38
CA LYS A 32 -11.04 -49.83 -30.31
C LYS A 32 -10.37 -48.57 -29.72
N GLU A 33 -10.10 -48.70 -28.43
CA GLU A 33 -9.04 -48.12 -27.60
C GLU A 33 -7.80 -47.55 -28.34
N LYS A 34 -7.49 -46.27 -28.08
CA LYS A 34 -6.13 -45.79 -27.82
C LYS A 34 -6.13 -44.75 -26.69
N LYS A 35 -5.52 -45.15 -25.58
CA LYS A 35 -5.11 -44.36 -24.41
C LYS A 35 -4.70 -42.92 -24.76
N SER A 36 -5.31 -41.95 -24.08
CA SER A 36 -4.60 -40.78 -23.58
C SER A 36 -4.69 -40.78 -22.05
N LYS A 37 -3.75 -41.53 -21.44
CA LYS A 37 -3.10 -41.16 -20.17
C LYS A 37 -2.40 -39.83 -20.49
N ASP A 38 -2.68 -38.72 -19.84
CA ASP A 38 -2.29 -38.49 -18.46
C ASP A 38 -3.37 -37.78 -17.65
N LYS A 39 -4.14 -38.61 -16.96
CA LYS A 39 -4.60 -38.33 -15.61
C LYS A 39 -3.35 -38.16 -14.73
N LYS A 40 -2.79 -36.95 -14.63
CA LYS A 40 -2.00 -36.57 -13.45
C LYS A 40 -2.99 -36.35 -12.31
N SER A 41 -3.37 -37.49 -11.75
CA SER A 41 -3.91 -37.62 -10.41
C SER A 41 -2.87 -37.02 -9.47
N THR A 42 -2.96 -35.72 -9.17
CA THR A 42 -2.29 -35.19 -8.00
C THR A 42 -3.12 -35.64 -6.83
N GLU A 43 -2.73 -36.80 -6.31
CA GLU A 43 -3.00 -37.23 -4.95
C GLU A 43 -2.92 -35.99 -4.05
N THR A 44 -4.08 -35.56 -3.53
CA THR A 44 -4.18 -34.49 -2.55
C THR A 44 -3.53 -35.00 -1.26
N ALA A 45 -2.20 -35.07 -1.25
CA ALA A 45 -1.47 -35.11 -0.01
C ALA A 45 -1.92 -33.87 0.75
N GLU A 46 -2.59 -34.09 1.87
CA GLU A 46 -3.04 -33.03 2.76
C GLU A 46 -1.83 -32.12 3.05
N CYS A 47 -1.91 -30.86 2.60
CA CYS A 47 -0.82 -29.92 2.76
C CYS A 47 -0.72 -29.52 4.22
N VAL A 48 0.18 -30.15 4.96
CA VAL A 48 0.52 -29.72 6.32
C VAL A 48 1.49 -28.55 6.24
N LEU A 49 1.03 -27.35 6.59
CA LEU A 49 1.84 -26.14 6.54
C LEU A 49 3.07 -26.25 7.45
N LYS A 50 4.23 -25.83 6.92
CA LYS A 50 5.49 -25.89 7.65
C LYS A 50 6.20 -24.54 7.75
N LYS A 51 6.08 -23.68 6.73
CA LYS A 51 6.84 -22.43 6.65
C LYS A 51 6.03 -21.31 5.99
N ILE A 52 6.20 -20.09 6.53
CA ILE A 52 5.72 -18.84 5.95
C ILE A 52 6.90 -17.84 5.94
N THR A 53 7.14 -17.19 4.80
CA THR A 53 8.22 -16.17 4.63
C THR A 53 7.73 -15.00 3.80
N THR A 54 8.47 -13.89 3.83
CA THR A 54 8.18 -12.69 3.03
C THR A 54 9.36 -12.36 2.12
N ILE A 55 9.07 -11.71 0.99
CA ILE A 55 10.04 -11.04 0.14
C ILE A 55 9.61 -9.57 0.02
N PRO A 56 10.44 -8.61 0.46
CA PRO A 56 11.75 -8.80 1.10
C PRO A 56 11.67 -9.50 2.47
N GLU A 57 12.80 -10.06 2.92
CA GLU A 57 12.91 -10.67 4.24
C GLU A 57 13.10 -9.58 5.31
N GLN A 58 12.29 -9.64 6.37
CA GLN A 58 12.42 -8.87 7.63
C GLN A 58 12.20 -7.34 7.55
N GLU A 59 12.75 -6.64 6.54
CA GLU A 59 12.59 -5.19 6.38
C GLU A 59 12.19 -4.79 4.96
N LEU A 60 11.27 -3.84 4.86
CA LEU A 60 10.87 -3.16 3.64
C LEU A 60 11.03 -1.65 3.79
N VAL A 61 11.70 -1.01 2.84
CA VAL A 61 11.76 0.45 2.75
C VAL A 61 10.77 0.92 1.69
N VAL A 62 9.88 1.85 2.05
CA VAL A 62 8.87 2.43 1.16
C VAL A 62 9.03 3.94 1.12
N GLU A 63 8.92 4.55 -0.06
CA GLU A 63 8.82 6.00 -0.17
C GLU A 63 7.40 6.47 0.12
N ARG A 64 7.26 7.60 0.82
CA ARG A 64 5.96 8.22 1.09
C ARG A 64 5.21 8.47 -0.22
N GLY A 65 3.95 8.02 -0.28
CA GLY A 65 3.07 8.10 -1.44
C GLY A 65 3.30 7.01 -2.49
N LYS A 66 4.24 6.08 -2.27
CA LYS A 66 4.49 4.95 -3.17
C LYS A 66 4.02 3.65 -2.55
N GLY A 67 3.55 2.74 -3.41
CA GLY A 67 3.22 1.36 -3.08
C GLY A 67 4.33 0.41 -3.52
N VAL A 68 4.66 -0.56 -2.68
CA VAL A 68 5.62 -1.63 -3.00
C VAL A 68 4.98 -2.98 -2.74
N ASN A 69 5.18 -3.92 -3.65
CA ASN A 69 4.66 -5.27 -3.52
C ASN A 69 5.53 -6.10 -2.55
N VAL A 70 4.86 -6.75 -1.61
CA VAL A 70 5.41 -7.78 -0.72
C VAL A 70 4.84 -9.12 -1.16
N THR A 71 5.73 -10.08 -1.37
CA THR A 71 5.32 -11.46 -1.67
C THR A 71 5.44 -12.31 -0.41
N VAL A 72 4.35 -12.92 0.02
CA VAL A 72 4.33 -13.91 1.08
C VAL A 72 4.37 -15.29 0.44
N MET A 73 5.30 -16.13 0.89
CA MET A 73 5.44 -17.51 0.43
C MET A 73 5.04 -18.47 1.53
N VAL A 74 4.19 -19.45 1.19
CA VAL A 74 3.73 -20.49 2.11
C VAL A 74 4.13 -21.87 1.56
N ARG A 75 4.71 -22.70 2.42
CA ARG A 75 5.19 -24.04 2.07
C ARG A 75 4.61 -25.11 2.99
N CYS A 76 4.21 -26.22 2.40
CA CYS A 76 3.89 -27.47 3.10
C CYS A 76 5.20 -28.15 3.56
N LYS A 77 5.08 -29.23 4.34
CA LYS A 77 6.20 -30.14 4.64
C LYS A 77 6.86 -30.63 3.33
N GLY A 78 8.20 -30.70 3.32
CA GLY A 78 8.97 -31.05 2.12
C GLY A 78 9.17 -29.89 1.14
N ASP A 79 8.98 -28.64 1.58
CA ASP A 79 9.18 -27.40 0.81
C ASP A 79 8.30 -27.27 -0.46
N ILE A 80 7.21 -28.02 -0.49
CA ILE A 80 6.20 -27.99 -1.56
C ILE A 80 5.38 -26.69 -1.45
N PRO A 81 5.10 -25.99 -2.56
CA PRO A 81 4.20 -24.83 -2.55
C PRO A 81 2.82 -25.16 -1.96
N ALA A 82 2.36 -24.36 -1.01
CA ALA A 82 1.03 -24.51 -0.45
C ALA A 82 0.01 -23.72 -1.29
N VAL A 83 -0.77 -24.40 -2.13
CA VAL A 83 -1.73 -23.78 -3.06
C VAL A 83 -3.11 -23.63 -2.42
N GLY A 84 -3.78 -22.50 -2.62
CA GLY A 84 -5.15 -22.29 -2.14
C GLY A 84 -5.27 -21.96 -0.66
N VAL A 85 -4.17 -21.59 0.00
CA VAL A 85 -4.13 -21.23 1.42
C VAL A 85 -4.38 -19.75 1.60
N THR A 86 -5.27 -19.39 2.51
CA THR A 86 -5.51 -17.99 2.87
C THR A 86 -4.38 -17.45 3.76
N VAL A 87 -3.80 -16.33 3.34
CA VAL A 87 -2.86 -15.53 4.13
C VAL A 87 -3.58 -14.25 4.55
N ASP A 88 -3.73 -14.08 5.87
CA ASP A 88 -4.26 -12.85 6.44
C ASP A 88 -3.12 -11.93 6.87
N ALA A 89 -3.36 -10.63 6.80
CA ALA A 89 -2.39 -9.63 7.16
C ALA A 89 -2.99 -8.57 8.08
N VAL A 90 -2.24 -8.23 9.13
CA VAL A 90 -2.63 -7.20 10.09
C VAL A 90 -1.45 -6.27 10.34
N THR A 91 -1.75 -4.99 10.57
CA THR A 91 -0.76 -3.97 10.94
C THR A 91 -0.85 -3.72 12.45
N PRO A 92 -0.13 -4.49 13.29
CA PRO A 92 -0.12 -4.26 14.73
C PRO A 92 0.44 -2.88 15.10
N LYS A 93 1.38 -2.36 14.28
CA LYS A 93 2.10 -1.11 14.55
C LYS A 93 2.18 -0.25 13.29
N GLY A 94 1.92 1.05 13.42
CA GLY A 94 2.02 2.00 12.30
C GLY A 94 0.79 2.08 11.38
N LYS A 95 -0.44 1.84 11.88
CA LYS A 95 -1.69 1.93 11.09
C LYS A 95 -1.93 3.28 10.39
N LYS A 96 -1.36 4.37 10.92
CA LYS A 96 -1.42 5.72 10.30
C LYS A 96 -0.24 5.98 9.35
N THR A 97 0.78 5.14 9.40
CA THR A 97 2.07 5.27 8.72
C THR A 97 2.08 4.50 7.41
N ILE A 98 1.45 3.33 7.39
CA ILE A 98 1.34 2.47 6.21
C ILE A 98 -0.12 2.08 5.97
N GLU A 99 -0.41 1.79 4.71
CA GLU A 99 -1.66 1.15 4.27
C GLU A 99 -1.30 -0.17 3.58
N LEU A 100 -2.14 -1.18 3.78
CA LEU A 100 -1.93 -2.53 3.28
C LEU A 100 -3.16 -2.98 2.48
N SER A 101 -2.94 -3.45 1.26
CA SER A 101 -4.02 -3.95 0.40
C SER A 101 -3.55 -5.12 -0.48
N PRO A 102 -4.31 -6.23 -0.55
CA PRO A 102 -5.49 -6.54 0.27
C PRO A 102 -5.09 -6.85 1.72
N ILE A 103 -6.05 -7.04 2.63
CA ILE A 103 -5.78 -7.54 4.01
C ILE A 103 -5.78 -9.07 4.11
N SER A 104 -6.20 -9.76 3.05
CA SER A 104 -6.22 -11.22 2.94
C SER A 104 -6.06 -11.61 1.48
N ALA A 105 -5.28 -12.65 1.20
CA ALA A 105 -5.03 -13.16 -0.15
C ALA A 105 -4.83 -14.67 -0.13
N VAL A 106 -5.26 -15.34 -1.20
CA VAL A 106 -5.12 -16.79 -1.36
C VAL A 106 -3.84 -17.08 -2.14
N THR A 107 -3.08 -18.09 -1.71
CA THR A 107 -1.85 -18.48 -2.40
C THR A 107 -2.11 -19.11 -3.76
N ASP A 108 -1.30 -18.72 -4.73
CA ASP A 108 -1.33 -19.25 -6.10
C ASP A 108 -0.67 -20.64 -6.21
N LYS A 109 -0.53 -21.13 -7.46
CA LYS A 109 0.12 -22.41 -7.78
C LYS A 109 1.57 -22.54 -7.31
N ASP A 110 2.24 -21.41 -7.07
CA ASP A 110 3.63 -21.35 -6.59
C ASP A 110 3.69 -21.11 -5.07
N GLY A 111 2.53 -21.13 -4.39
CA GLY A 111 2.42 -20.91 -2.95
C GLY A 111 2.63 -19.45 -2.56
N LYS A 112 2.34 -18.51 -3.45
CA LYS A 112 2.59 -17.07 -3.26
C LYS A 112 1.29 -16.30 -3.08
N ALA A 113 1.29 -15.37 -2.14
CA ALA A 113 0.26 -14.35 -1.97
C ALA A 113 0.92 -12.96 -2.02
N VAL A 114 0.34 -12.03 -2.78
CA VAL A 114 0.93 -10.70 -3.00
C VAL A 114 0.11 -9.62 -2.32
N PHE A 115 0.81 -8.72 -1.63
CA PHE A 115 0.26 -7.60 -0.89
C PHE A 115 0.95 -6.32 -1.34
N THR A 116 0.22 -5.21 -1.41
CA THR A 116 0.78 -3.87 -1.66
C THR A 116 0.87 -3.12 -0.34
N VAL A 117 2.06 -2.62 -0.02
CA VAL A 117 2.31 -1.75 1.13
C VAL A 117 2.55 -0.33 0.64
N THR A 118 1.69 0.60 1.07
CA THR A 118 1.79 2.03 0.71
C THR A 118 2.24 2.84 1.91
N GLY A 119 3.28 3.66 1.73
CA GLY A 119 3.79 4.55 2.79
C GLY A 119 3.01 5.86 2.85
N ASN A 120 2.35 6.17 3.97
CA ASN A 120 1.53 7.37 4.14
C ASN A 120 2.23 8.49 4.93
N ARG A 121 3.00 8.13 5.96
CA ARG A 121 3.75 9.06 6.82
C ARG A 121 5.15 8.53 7.05
N LYS A 122 6.12 9.43 7.24
CA LYS A 122 7.50 9.07 7.53
C LYS A 122 7.57 8.28 8.84
N THR A 123 8.35 7.20 8.85
CA THR A 123 8.76 6.53 10.10
C THR A 123 9.98 7.27 10.66
N GLU A 124 9.88 7.69 11.92
CA GLU A 124 11.01 8.22 12.68
C GLU A 124 11.64 7.08 13.49
N GLU A 125 11.46 7.08 14.81
CA GLU A 125 11.95 6.02 15.70
C GLU A 125 10.99 4.82 15.75
N ASP A 126 9.70 5.07 15.53
CA ASP A 126 8.66 4.05 15.63
C ASP A 126 8.37 3.39 14.26
N LEU A 127 9.08 2.30 13.96
CA LEU A 127 8.89 1.54 12.71
C LEU A 127 7.51 0.86 12.66
N ALA A 128 6.90 0.83 11.47
CA ALA A 128 5.66 0.09 11.27
C ALA A 128 5.94 -1.43 11.18
N GLU A 129 4.99 -2.25 11.57
CA GLU A 129 5.10 -3.71 11.52
C GLU A 129 3.84 -4.30 10.89
N ILE A 130 4.02 -5.23 9.96
CA ILE A 130 2.97 -6.06 9.38
C ILE A 130 3.19 -7.49 9.86
N LYS A 131 2.13 -8.14 10.34
CA LYS A 131 2.11 -9.57 10.68
C LYS A 131 1.27 -10.29 9.64
N PHE A 132 1.87 -11.28 9.00
CA PHE A 132 1.18 -12.21 8.08
C PHE A 132 0.94 -13.53 8.80
N THR A 133 -0.24 -14.11 8.61
CA THR A 133 -0.64 -15.37 9.23
C THR A 133 -1.28 -16.31 8.22
N ALA A 134 -0.93 -17.60 8.31
CA ALA A 134 -1.57 -18.68 7.59
C ALA A 134 -1.78 -19.84 8.58
N GLU A 135 -3.04 -20.12 8.92
CA GLU A 135 -3.41 -21.04 10.01
C GLU A 135 -2.67 -20.73 11.33
N LYS A 136 -1.76 -21.61 11.75
CA LYS A 136 -0.97 -21.49 13.00
C LYS A 136 0.39 -20.83 12.78
N LEU A 137 0.78 -20.57 11.54
CA LEU A 137 2.06 -19.96 11.20
C LEU A 137 1.92 -18.44 11.12
N ALA A 138 2.99 -17.75 11.51
CA ALA A 138 3.06 -16.30 11.42
C ALA A 138 4.47 -15.85 11.05
N THR A 139 4.56 -14.74 10.33
CA THR A 139 5.80 -14.00 10.09
C THR A 139 5.56 -12.50 10.19
N LYS A 140 6.61 -11.73 10.43
CA LYS A 140 6.56 -10.28 10.59
C LYS A 140 7.46 -9.60 9.58
N LEU A 141 7.02 -8.44 9.10
CA LEU A 141 7.78 -7.56 8.23
C LEU A 141 7.79 -6.16 8.84
N THR A 142 8.98 -5.64 9.09
CA THR A 142 9.19 -4.26 9.51
C THR A 142 9.17 -3.35 8.29
N VAL A 143 8.48 -2.22 8.38
CA VAL A 143 8.38 -1.26 7.28
C VAL A 143 8.90 0.10 7.72
N LYS A 144 9.86 0.62 6.95
CA LYS A 144 10.42 1.96 7.10
C LYS A 144 9.92 2.85 5.97
N VAL A 145 9.15 3.89 6.32
CA VAL A 145 8.68 4.87 5.34
C VAL A 145 9.61 6.08 5.35
N ARG A 146 10.26 6.32 4.21
CA ARG A 146 11.13 7.49 4.02
C ARG A 146 10.42 8.54 3.16
N ARG A 147 10.82 9.80 3.28
CA ARG A 147 10.42 10.80 2.29
C ARG A 147 11.27 10.62 1.05
N THR A 148 10.67 10.83 -0.11
CA THR A 148 11.44 11.02 -1.34
C THR A 148 12.42 12.18 -1.12
N GLU A 149 13.65 12.03 -1.59
CA GLU A 149 14.66 13.07 -1.47
C GLU A 149 14.18 14.35 -2.16
N CYS A 150 14.06 15.42 -1.38
CA CYS A 150 13.75 16.74 -1.89
C CYS A 150 15.03 17.56 -1.96
N LYS A 151 15.49 17.84 -3.18
CA LYS A 151 16.48 18.89 -3.43
C LYS A 151 15.74 20.22 -3.59
N PRO A 152 16.01 21.23 -2.75
CA PRO A 152 15.38 22.54 -2.90
C PRO A 152 15.70 23.14 -4.27
N GLY A 153 14.67 23.47 -5.04
CA GLY A 153 14.82 24.07 -6.37
C GLY A 153 14.43 25.55 -6.41
N SER A 154 13.43 25.95 -5.62
CA SER A 154 13.02 27.36 -5.53
C SER A 154 12.45 27.74 -4.17
N ILE A 155 12.59 29.01 -3.83
CA ILE A 155 12.06 29.63 -2.63
C ILE A 155 11.21 30.83 -3.05
N LYS A 156 10.01 30.94 -2.50
CA LYS A 156 9.12 32.11 -2.66
C LYS A 156 8.74 32.66 -1.30
N MET A 157 8.61 33.98 -1.23
CA MET A 157 8.24 34.70 -0.03
C MET A 157 6.89 35.39 -0.24
N GLU A 158 6.01 35.28 0.75
CA GLU A 158 4.74 36.00 0.81
C GLU A 158 4.72 36.90 2.05
N PRO A 159 4.39 38.20 1.93
CA PRO A 159 4.03 38.89 0.68
C PRO A 159 5.21 39.04 -0.29
N GLU A 160 4.92 39.02 -1.59
CA GLU A 160 5.92 39.26 -2.66
C GLU A 160 6.35 40.73 -2.74
N LYS A 161 5.61 41.62 -2.07
CA LYS A 161 5.86 43.06 -1.96
C LYS A 161 6.39 43.40 -0.58
N GLU A 162 6.93 44.62 -0.44
CA GLU A 162 7.41 45.14 0.84
C GLU A 162 6.33 45.03 1.93
N LEU A 163 6.74 44.48 3.07
CA LEU A 163 5.90 44.43 4.26
C LEU A 163 6.03 45.76 5.02
N VAL A 164 4.98 46.57 4.95
CA VAL A 164 4.90 47.84 5.68
C VAL A 164 4.29 47.60 7.05
N LEU A 165 5.01 47.97 8.11
CA LEU A 165 4.58 47.83 9.50
C LEU A 165 4.50 49.20 10.17
N GLU A 166 3.44 49.41 10.93
CA GLU A 166 3.35 50.54 11.84
C GLU A 166 4.17 50.27 13.13
N PRO A 167 4.72 51.30 13.79
CA PRO A 167 5.45 51.13 15.04
C PRO A 167 4.64 50.34 16.08
N GLY A 168 5.25 49.28 16.62
CA GLY A 168 4.62 48.40 17.62
C GLY A 168 3.64 47.36 17.04
N LYS A 169 3.46 47.28 15.71
CA LYS A 169 2.69 46.23 15.04
C LYS A 169 3.61 45.15 14.48
N SER A 170 3.06 43.95 14.30
CA SER A 170 3.73 42.82 13.66
C SER A 170 3.08 42.48 12.33
N GLY A 171 3.86 41.91 11.43
CA GLY A 171 3.36 41.29 10.20
C GLY A 171 3.97 39.91 10.02
N GLN A 172 3.33 39.11 9.18
CA GLN A 172 3.74 37.74 8.90
C GLN A 172 4.39 37.66 7.54
N VAL A 173 5.51 36.93 7.49
CA VAL A 173 6.14 36.52 6.24
C VAL A 173 6.08 35.00 6.16
N THR A 174 5.60 34.47 5.04
CA THR A 174 5.52 33.04 4.78
C THR A 174 6.53 32.67 3.70
N ILE A 175 7.40 31.71 4.01
CA ILE A 175 8.35 31.16 3.03
C ILE A 175 7.83 29.84 2.49
N LYS A 176 7.70 29.74 1.17
CA LYS A 176 7.31 28.52 0.45
C LYS A 176 8.54 27.98 -0.28
N VAL A 177 9.01 26.81 0.13
CA VAL A 177 10.11 26.09 -0.52
C VAL A 177 9.54 24.99 -1.40
N LYS A 178 9.98 24.93 -2.66
CA LYS A 178 9.66 23.84 -3.59
C LYS A 178 10.91 23.04 -3.93
N CYS A 179 10.74 21.74 -4.05
CA CYS A 179 11.75 20.86 -4.60
C CYS A 179 11.93 21.12 -6.10
N GLU A 180 13.05 20.69 -6.69
CA GLU A 180 13.33 20.79 -8.14
C GLU A 180 12.21 20.20 -9.02
N ASN A 181 11.54 19.14 -8.55
CA ASN A 181 10.41 18.51 -9.22
C ASN A 181 9.08 19.32 -9.12
N GLY A 182 9.13 20.52 -8.55
CA GLY A 182 7.99 21.41 -8.35
C GLY A 182 7.09 21.08 -7.15
N SER A 183 7.30 19.94 -6.48
CA SER A 183 6.53 19.57 -5.29
C SER A 183 6.92 20.43 -4.06
N PRO A 184 6.01 20.60 -3.08
CA PRO A 184 6.34 21.34 -1.86
C PRO A 184 7.38 20.59 -1.02
N SER A 185 8.40 21.32 -0.57
CA SER A 185 9.44 20.77 0.32
C SER A 185 8.95 20.73 1.76
N ALA A 186 8.26 19.67 2.14
CA ALA A 186 7.90 19.44 3.53
C ALA A 186 9.18 19.24 4.38
N ASP A 187 9.27 19.94 5.50
CA ASP A 187 10.41 19.98 6.45
C ASP A 187 11.68 20.69 5.93
N ALA A 188 11.57 21.57 4.93
CA ALA A 188 12.69 22.47 4.62
C ALA A 188 13.05 23.29 5.86
N LYS A 189 14.33 23.28 6.23
CA LYS A 189 14.86 24.23 7.21
C LYS A 189 15.14 25.54 6.48
N VAL A 190 14.58 26.62 6.99
CA VAL A 190 14.77 27.97 6.45
C VAL A 190 15.23 28.84 7.60
N ASP A 191 16.38 29.47 7.44
CA ASP A 191 16.91 30.44 8.37
C ASP A 191 16.56 31.85 7.89
N ALA A 192 16.13 32.71 8.80
CA ALA A 192 15.80 34.10 8.51
C ALA A 192 16.78 35.04 9.22
N LEU A 193 17.38 35.95 8.46
CA LEU A 193 18.31 36.95 8.97
C LEU A 193 17.89 38.34 8.51
N VAL A 194 17.77 39.28 9.46
CA VAL A 194 17.56 40.70 9.17
C VAL A 194 18.93 41.34 8.96
N GLN A 195 19.25 41.68 7.72
CA GLN A 195 20.58 42.21 7.36
C GLN A 195 20.75 43.71 7.67
N ALA A 196 19.65 44.47 7.75
CA ALA A 196 19.66 45.90 8.05
C ALA A 196 18.42 46.29 8.86
N GLY A 197 18.57 47.24 9.79
CA GLY A 197 17.47 47.72 10.64
C GLY A 197 17.08 46.77 11.77
N SER A 198 18.00 45.93 12.24
CA SER A 198 17.79 45.01 13.37
C SER A 198 17.48 45.72 14.70
N ASP A 199 17.81 47.01 14.79
CA ASP A 199 17.44 47.92 15.87
C ASP A 199 15.96 48.38 15.77
N LYS A 200 15.33 48.20 14.61
CA LYS A 200 13.96 48.68 14.29
C LYS A 200 12.96 47.55 14.11
N VAL A 201 13.43 46.33 13.85
CA VAL A 201 12.58 45.15 13.59
C VAL A 201 13.07 43.98 14.42
N ASP A 202 12.19 43.42 15.24
CA ASP A 202 12.45 42.23 16.03
C ASP A 202 11.92 40.98 15.28
N ASN A 203 12.80 40.02 15.02
CA ASN A 203 12.43 38.77 14.37
C ASN A 203 12.06 37.73 15.45
N ARG A 204 10.79 37.71 15.86
CA ARG A 204 10.26 36.68 16.76
C ARG A 204 9.58 35.56 15.98
N CYS A 205 10.24 34.40 15.90
CA CYS A 205 9.61 33.15 15.49
C CYS A 205 8.49 32.80 16.51
N SER A 206 7.21 32.86 16.12
CA SER A 206 6.10 32.30 16.92
C SER A 206 6.05 30.79 16.71
N GLY A 207 6.85 30.07 17.50
CA GLY A 207 6.92 28.62 17.54
C GLY A 207 7.75 28.24 18.77
N ASN A 208 7.10 27.68 19.77
CA ASN A 208 7.65 27.46 21.10
C ASN A 208 8.88 26.53 21.07
N GLN A 209 10.11 27.07 21.08
CA GLN A 209 11.30 26.49 21.72
C GLN A 209 12.48 27.48 21.76
N LYS A 210 13.14 27.56 22.91
CA LYS A 210 14.29 28.42 23.18
C LYS A 210 15.51 27.95 22.35
N GLY A 211 16.06 28.86 21.54
CA GLY A 211 17.38 28.75 20.93
C GLY A 211 17.36 28.04 19.56
N ALA A 212 17.59 28.83 18.50
CA ALA A 212 17.60 28.44 17.09
C ALA A 212 16.23 27.96 16.55
N CYS A 213 15.69 28.63 15.52
CA CYS A 213 14.41 28.27 14.93
C CYS A 213 14.52 26.87 14.29
N LEU A 214 14.15 25.85 15.07
CA LEU A 214 14.01 24.46 14.66
C LEU A 214 12.56 24.05 14.92
N ASN A 215 11.94 23.52 13.86
CA ASN A 215 10.68 22.78 13.83
C ASN A 215 9.40 23.56 14.11
N GLN A 216 8.63 23.84 13.05
CA GLN A 216 7.27 23.29 12.97
C GLN A 216 6.75 23.18 11.53
N VAL A 217 6.23 21.99 11.25
CA VAL A 217 5.74 21.48 9.98
C VAL A 217 4.25 21.74 9.89
N TYR A 218 3.77 22.40 8.83
CA TYR A 218 2.36 22.26 8.43
C TYR A 218 2.25 21.07 7.47
N ASP A 219 1.63 19.97 7.93
CA ASP A 219 1.20 18.84 7.09
C ASP A 219 0.07 19.33 6.18
N TRP A 220 0.42 19.95 5.06
CA TRP A 220 -0.53 20.23 3.99
C TRP A 220 -0.71 18.95 3.18
N ARG A 221 -1.78 18.22 3.45
CA ARG A 221 -2.33 17.25 2.49
C ARG A 221 -3.20 18.02 1.47
N PRO A 222 -3.20 17.60 0.19
CA PRO A 222 -4.15 18.11 -0.79
C PRO A 222 -5.60 17.79 -0.41
#